data_AF-A0A401VZW6-F1
#
_entry.id   AF-A0A401VZW6-F1
#
_cell.length_a   1.000
_cell.length_b   1.000
_cell.length_c   1.000
_cell.angle_alpha   90.00
_cell.angle_beta   90.00
_cell.angle_gamma   90.00
#
_symmetry.space_group_name_H-M   'P 1'
#
loop_
_entity.id
_entity.type
_entity.pdbx_description
1 polymer ?
#
loop_
_entity_poly.entity_id
_entity_poly.type
_entity_poly.pdbx_seq_one_letter_code
_entity_poly.pdbx_strand_id
1 'polypeptide(L)'
;MWHSWDSGTDEAHTRLWLADDAATSWASVDYDGRQTAAYLVRQHGPRRLWDEIEAAHQRWVRAGEPEIACHGLTVRPEGQRVRLRPQRPSAPPAMPEGR
;
A
#
# COMPACT_ATOMS: atom_id res chain seq x y z
N MET A 1 5.84 5.49 -9.68
CA MET A 1 5.16 5.99 -8.49
C MET A 1 6.19 6.02 -7.40
N TRP A 2 6.32 7.14 -6.71
CA TRP A 2 7.21 7.27 -5.56
C TRP A 2 6.41 7.39 -4.27
N HIS A 3 7.06 7.03 -3.16
CA HIS A 3 6.48 7.14 -1.83
C HIS A 3 7.54 7.59 -0.81
N SER A 4 7.11 8.28 0.24
CA SER A 4 7.97 8.70 1.36
C SER A 4 7.24 8.57 2.68
N TRP A 5 7.98 8.40 3.77
CA TRP A 5 7.45 8.34 5.12
C TRP A 5 8.02 9.48 5.95
N ASP A 6 7.14 10.21 6.61
CA ASP A 6 7.51 11.22 7.62
C ASP A 6 7.01 10.71 8.98
N SER A 7 7.84 10.82 10.02
CA SER A 7 7.47 10.47 11.40
C SER A 7 7.61 11.68 12.31
N GLY A 8 6.79 11.73 13.37
CA GLY A 8 6.89 12.76 14.40
C GLY A 8 6.55 14.17 13.91
N THR A 9 5.59 14.30 12.99
CA THR A 9 5.09 15.62 12.56
C THR A 9 4.14 16.20 13.60
N ASP A 10 4.00 17.53 13.67
CA ASP A 10 3.04 18.18 14.59
C ASP A 10 1.57 17.80 14.30
N GLU A 11 1.28 17.35 13.08
CA GLU A 11 -0.08 17.02 12.62
C GLU A 11 -0.40 15.52 12.70
N ALA A 12 0.61 14.66 12.63
CA ALA A 12 0.45 13.20 12.57
C ALA A 12 1.66 12.48 13.17
N HIS A 13 1.40 11.35 13.85
CA HIS A 13 2.47 10.48 14.35
C HIS A 13 3.31 9.91 13.20
N THR A 14 2.65 9.52 12.10
CA THR A 14 3.31 9.05 10.89
C THR A 14 2.50 9.47 9.67
N ARG A 15 3.17 9.97 8.63
CA ARG A 15 2.55 10.37 7.37
C ARG A 15 3.19 9.62 6.21
N LEU A 16 2.36 8.98 5.38
CA LEU A 16 2.77 8.39 4.11
C LEU A 16 2.45 9.35 2.98
N TRP A 17 3.44 9.67 2.15
CA TRP A 17 3.28 10.38 0.90
C TRP A 17 3.32 9.42 -0.28
N LEU A 18 2.46 9.66 -1.27
CA LEU A 18 2.39 8.94 -2.53
C LEU A 18 2.31 9.95 -3.67
N ALA A 19 3.05 9.73 -4.75
CA ALA A 19 2.83 10.46 -5.99
C ALA A 19 3.19 9.66 -7.24
N ASP A 20 2.58 10.04 -8.37
CA ASP A 20 2.93 9.50 -9.67
C ASP A 20 4.28 10.06 -10.16
N ASP A 21 4.89 9.38 -11.14
CA ASP A 21 6.20 9.79 -11.67
C ASP A 21 6.15 11.12 -12.42
N ALA A 22 4.95 11.49 -12.91
CA ALA A 22 4.71 12.75 -13.58
C ALA A 22 4.41 13.91 -12.61
N ALA A 23 4.35 13.65 -11.30
CA ALA A 23 3.98 14.62 -10.26
C ALA A 23 2.64 15.33 -10.51
N THR A 24 1.70 14.68 -11.19
CA THR A 24 0.34 15.21 -11.46
C THR A 24 -0.69 14.76 -10.43
N SER A 25 -0.42 13.65 -9.75
CA SER A 25 -1.31 13.08 -8.73
C SER A 25 -0.53 12.76 -7.46
N TRP A 26 -1.11 13.07 -6.31
CA TRP A 26 -0.51 12.79 -5.01
C TRP A 26 -1.56 12.43 -3.97
N ALA A 27 -1.13 11.71 -2.93
CA ALA A 27 -1.91 11.46 -1.72
C ALA A 27 -1.01 11.53 -0.47
N SER A 28 -1.58 11.99 0.64
CA SER A 28 -1.00 11.92 1.98
C SER A 28 -1.94 11.13 2.89
N VAL A 29 -1.38 10.27 3.73
CA VAL A 29 -2.14 9.45 4.68
C VAL A 29 -1.54 9.62 6.06
N ASP A 30 -2.36 10.08 6.99
CA ASP A 30 -1.91 10.39 8.34
C ASP A 30 -2.37 9.29 9.29
N TYR A 31 -1.40 8.71 9.98
CA TYR A 31 -1.60 7.82 11.11
C TYR A 31 -1.35 8.60 12.41
N ASP A 32 -2.32 8.55 13.32
CA ASP A 32 -2.29 9.25 14.60
C ASP A 32 -1.52 8.49 15.69
N GLY A 33 -0.99 7.30 15.38
CA GLY A 33 -0.29 6.45 16.34
C GLY A 33 -1.21 5.67 17.28
N ARG A 34 -2.54 5.76 17.10
CA ARG A 34 -3.53 5.22 18.04
C ARG A 34 -4.52 4.27 17.38
N GLN A 35 -5.08 4.62 16.22
CA GLN A 35 -6.09 3.81 15.55
C GLN A 35 -5.69 3.43 14.13
N THR A 36 -5.95 2.17 13.78
CA THR A 36 -5.72 1.62 12.44
C THR A 36 -7.01 1.45 11.65
N ALA A 37 -8.15 1.80 12.24
CA ALA A 37 -9.47 1.67 11.61
C ALA A 37 -9.81 2.82 10.66
N ALA A 38 -9.20 3.99 10.85
CA ALA A 38 -9.43 5.18 10.04
C ALA A 38 -8.16 6.02 9.97
N TYR A 39 -7.90 6.57 8.78
CA TYR A 39 -6.75 7.43 8.50
C TYR A 39 -7.25 8.74 7.88
N LEU A 40 -6.59 9.86 8.20
CA LEU A 40 -6.87 11.13 7.53
C LEU A 40 -6.13 11.15 6.20
N VAL A 41 -6.89 11.13 5.11
CA VAL A 41 -6.34 11.08 3.75
C VAL A 41 -6.59 12.39 3.03
N ARG A 42 -5.54 12.95 2.42
CA ARG A 42 -5.64 14.08 1.49
C ARG A 42 -5.11 13.64 0.14
N GLN A 43 -5.78 13.99 -0.95
CA GLN A 43 -5.35 13.57 -2.28
C GLN A 43 -5.76 14.56 -3.36
N HIS A 44 -4.94 14.64 -4.40
CA HIS A 44 -5.11 15.57 -5.51
C HIS A 44 -4.65 14.96 -6.84
N GLY A 45 -5.19 15.47 -7.94
CA GLY A 45 -4.86 15.07 -9.29
C GLY A 45 -5.89 14.13 -9.92
N PRO A 46 -5.68 13.78 -11.20
CA PRO A 46 -6.60 12.92 -11.96
C PRO A 46 -6.67 11.49 -11.41
N ARG A 47 -5.62 11.01 -10.73
CA ARG A 47 -5.61 9.69 -10.10
C ARG A 47 -5.78 9.81 -8.60
N ARG A 48 -6.70 9.03 -8.05
CA ARG A 48 -6.88 8.89 -6.60
C ARG A 48 -6.01 7.74 -6.10
N LEU A 49 -4.73 8.04 -5.88
CA LEU A 49 -3.71 7.03 -5.62
C LEU A 49 -3.99 6.22 -4.35
N TRP A 50 -4.54 6.83 -3.29
CA TRP A 50 -4.92 6.09 -2.09
C TRP A 50 -6.08 5.13 -2.36
N ASP A 51 -7.14 5.61 -3.04
CA ASP A 51 -8.30 4.77 -3.41
C ASP A 51 -7.87 3.57 -4.27
N GLU A 52 -6.89 3.75 -5.17
CA GLU A 52 -6.32 2.66 -5.97
C GLU A 52 -5.63 1.60 -5.09
N ILE A 53 -4.86 2.03 -4.09
CA ILE A 53 -4.20 1.15 -3.12
C ILE A 53 -5.24 0.44 -2.25
N GLU A 54 -6.23 1.15 -1.73
CA GLU A 54 -7.32 0.55 -0.94
C GLU A 54 -8.06 -0.50 -1.76
N ALA A 55 -8.39 -0.20 -3.02
CA ALA A 55 -9.04 -1.15 -3.91
C ALA A 55 -8.16 -2.38 -4.16
N ALA A 56 -6.85 -2.20 -4.33
CA ALA A 56 -5.90 -3.32 -4.47
C ALA A 56 -5.80 -4.16 -3.19
N HIS A 57 -5.68 -3.52 -2.04
CA HIS A 57 -5.63 -4.16 -0.73
C HIS A 57 -6.92 -4.95 -0.47
N GLN A 58 -8.10 -4.37 -0.71
CA GLN A 58 -9.36 -5.08 -0.57
C GLN A 58 -9.48 -6.29 -1.52
N ARG A 59 -8.97 -6.18 -2.75
CA ARG A 59 -8.91 -7.34 -3.67
C ARG A 59 -7.99 -8.43 -3.10
N TRP A 60 -6.86 -8.06 -2.51
CA TRP A 60 -5.92 -8.98 -1.87
C TRP A 60 -6.52 -9.66 -0.63
N VAL A 61 -7.17 -8.90 0.26
CA VAL A 61 -7.91 -9.44 1.42
C VAL A 61 -9.01 -10.39 0.97
N ARG A 62 -9.80 -10.02 -0.04
CA ARG A 62 -10.83 -10.90 -0.61
C ARG A 62 -10.26 -12.17 -1.25
N ALA A 63 -9.02 -12.14 -1.74
CA ALA A 63 -8.33 -13.31 -2.25
C ALA A 63 -7.74 -14.20 -1.12
N GLY A 64 -8.00 -13.84 0.14
CA GLY A 64 -7.57 -14.58 1.33
C GLY A 64 -6.23 -14.13 1.89
N GLU A 65 -5.73 -12.95 1.51
CA GLU A 65 -4.40 -12.44 1.91
C GLU A 65 -3.26 -13.35 1.42
N PRO A 66 -3.14 -13.59 0.09
CA PRO A 66 -2.08 -14.40 -0.47
C PRO A 66 -0.69 -13.89 -0.08
N GLU A 67 0.13 -14.72 0.56
CA GLU A 67 1.54 -14.36 0.82
C GLU A 67 2.25 -13.98 -0.48
N ILE A 68 3.19 -13.04 -0.43
CA ILE A 68 3.99 -12.63 -1.60
C ILE A 68 4.67 -13.84 -2.27
N ALA A 69 5.07 -14.86 -1.50
CA ALA A 69 5.65 -16.10 -2.03
C ALA A 69 4.68 -16.93 -2.90
N CYS A 70 3.36 -16.72 -2.72
CA CYS A 70 2.30 -17.33 -3.53
C CYS A 70 2.09 -16.57 -4.84
N HIS A 71 2.52 -15.32 -4.93
CA HIS A 71 2.55 -14.55 -6.18
C HIS A 71 3.78 -14.93 -7.01
N GLY A 72 3.61 -15.88 -7.94
CA GLY A 72 4.62 -16.19 -8.93
C GLY A 72 4.56 -15.19 -10.09
N LEU A 73 5.53 -14.30 -10.21
CA LEU A 73 5.72 -13.45 -11.39
C LEU A 73 6.60 -14.20 -12.41
N THR A 74 6.03 -14.55 -13.56
CA THR A 74 6.82 -15.01 -14.71
C THR A 74 6.93 -13.86 -15.71
N VAL A 75 8.15 -13.36 -15.91
CA VAL A 75 8.46 -12.39 -16.97
C VAL A 75 9.01 -13.15 -18.17
N ARG A 76 8.39 -12.97 -19.34
CA ARG A 76 8.91 -13.44 -20.62
C ARG A 76 9.08 -12.25 -21.57
N PRO A 77 9.92 -12.36 -22.62
CA PRO A 77 10.06 -11.31 -23.62
C PRO A 77 8.73 -10.89 -24.27
N GLU A 78 7.74 -11.79 -24.30
CA GLU A 78 6.41 -11.56 -24.91
C GLU A 78 5.37 -10.98 -23.93
N GLY A 79 5.70 -10.82 -22.65
CA GLY A 79 4.82 -10.22 -21.64
C GLY A 79 5.01 -10.73 -20.21
N GLN A 80 4.35 -10.06 -19.25
CA GLN A 80 4.34 -10.47 -17.84
C GLN A 80 3.06 -11.25 -17.50
N ARG A 81 3.18 -12.32 -16.73
CA ARG A 81 2.03 -13.06 -16.18
C ARG A 81 2.22 -13.30 -14.69
N VAL A 82 1.26 -12.82 -13.90
CA VAL A 82 1.20 -13.06 -12.45
C VAL A 82 0.29 -14.27 -12.20
N ARG A 83 0.76 -15.26 -11.43
CA ARG A 83 -0.04 -16.39 -10.98
C ARG A 83 -0.08 -16.44 -9.45
N LEU A 84 -1.27 -16.74 -8.92
CA LEU A 84 -1.48 -17.05 -7.51
C LEU A 84 -1.37 -18.57 -7.30
N ARG A 85 -0.50 -19.02 -6.40
CA ARG A 85 -0.49 -20.41 -5.90
C ARG A 85 -1.41 -20.53 -4.68
N PRO A 86 -2.10 -21.66 -4.48
CA PRO A 86 -2.92 -21.86 -3.28
C PRO A 86 -2.06 -21.80 -2.02
N GLN A 87 -2.58 -21.15 -0.97
CA GLN A 87 -1.81 -20.81 0.22
C GLN A 87 -2.34 -21.46 1.51
N ARG A 88 -1.48 -21.52 2.52
CA ARG A 88 -1.81 -21.79 3.93
C ARG A 88 -1.95 -20.42 4.64
N PRO A 89 -2.90 -20.23 5.57
CA PRO A 89 -3.12 -18.93 6.20
C PRO A 89 -1.85 -18.40 6.89
N SER A 90 -1.54 -17.13 6.60
CA SER A 90 -0.40 -16.40 7.11
C SER A 90 -0.76 -15.66 8.41
N ALA A 91 0.19 -15.52 9.34
CA ALA A 91 0.02 -14.67 10.51
C ALA A 91 0.30 -13.20 10.13
N PRO A 92 -0.43 -12.22 10.70
CA PRO A 92 -0.32 -10.82 10.27
C PRO A 92 1.11 -10.27 10.45
N PRO A 93 1.57 -9.40 9.52
CA PRO A 93 2.94 -8.89 9.53
C PRO A 93 3.21 -8.02 10.76
N ALA A 94 4.24 -8.36 11.52
CA ALA A 94 4.76 -7.53 12.60
C ALA A 94 5.44 -6.28 11.99
N MET A 95 4.87 -5.11 12.27
CA MET A 95 5.44 -3.81 11.89
C MET A 95 6.76 -3.61 12.64
N PRO A 96 7.88 -3.27 11.97
CA PRO A 96 9.14 -3.01 12.66
C PRO A 96 9.06 -1.69 13.44
N GLU A 97 9.32 -1.77 14.75
CA GLU A 97 9.48 -0.62 15.62
C GLU A 97 10.74 0.17 15.22
N GLY A 98 10.55 1.44 14.85
CA GLY A 98 11.61 2.33 14.41
C GLY A 98 12.63 2.61 15.51
N ARG A 99 13.90 2.74 15.09
CA ARG A 99 15.01 3.23 15.90
C ARG A 99 15.28 4.70 15.57
#